data_AF-A0A7C6WCA3-F1
#
_entry.id   AF-A0A7C6WCA3-F1
#
_cell.length_a   1.000
_cell.length_b   1.000
_cell.length_c   1.000
_cell.angle_alpha   90.00
_cell.angle_beta   90.00
_cell.angle_gamma   90.00
#
_symmetry.space_group_name_H-M   'P 1'
#
loop_
_entity.id
_entity.type
_entity.pdbx_description
1 polymer ?
#
loop_
_entity_poly.entity_id
_entity_poly.type
_entity_poly.pdbx_seq_one_letter_code
_entity_poly.pdbx_strand_id
1 'polypeptide(L)'
;MGIIKMILIVTAMYATIALTNRLLGEKKDEWFHLRWASRAVGMTRPSQSFNFGTPKGWQGTLVMIAMLLAMAVEIYIITALL
;
A
#
# COMPACT_ATOMS: atom_id res chain seq x y z
N MET A 1 -9.58 11.67 18.86
CA MET A 1 -9.59 10.40 18.08
C MET A 1 -9.45 9.24 19.06
N GLY A 2 -10.44 8.35 19.19
CA GLY A 2 -10.37 7.23 20.15
C GLY A 2 -9.43 6.11 19.66
N ILE A 3 -8.85 5.34 20.59
CA ILE A 3 -7.91 4.23 20.31
C ILE A 3 -8.50 3.23 19.30
N ILE A 4 -9.80 2.92 19.41
CA ILE A 4 -10.51 2.00 18.51
C ILE A 4 -10.49 2.50 17.06
N LYS A 5 -10.74 3.79 16.83
CA LYS A 5 -10.68 4.38 15.48
C LYS A 5 -9.28 4.31 14.89
N MET A 6 -8.25 4.54 15.72
CA MET A 6 -6.85 4.42 15.26
C MET A 6 -6.51 2.98 14.86
N ILE A 7 -6.94 1.98 15.65
CA ILE A 7 -6.71 0.56 15.30
C ILE A 7 -7.42 0.21 13.99
N LEU A 8 -8.67 0.66 13.80
CA LEU A 8 -9.43 0.42 12.58
C LEU A 8 -8.77 1.06 11.36
N ILE A 9 -8.30 2.30 11.46
CA ILE A 9 -7.58 2.98 10.38
C ILE A 9 -6.33 2.19 9.98
N VAL A 10 -5.50 1.82 10.96
CA VAL A 10 -4.28 1.06 10.68
C VAL A 10 -4.60 -0.29 10.03
N THR A 11 -5.61 -1.00 10.54
CA THR A 11 -6.03 -2.30 10.01
C THR A 11 -6.57 -2.18 8.58
N ALA A 12 -7.40 -1.17 8.30
CA ALA A 12 -7.95 -0.90 6.96
C ALA A 12 -6.82 -0.60 5.96
N MET A 13 -5.88 0.28 6.33
CA MET A 13 -4.73 0.60 5.48
C MET A 13 -3.90 -0.66 5.14
N TYR A 14 -3.64 -1.52 6.12
CA TYR A 14 -2.94 -2.79 5.89
C TYR A 14 -3.73 -3.72 4.97
N ALA A 15 -5.05 -3.82 5.16
CA ALA A 15 -5.92 -4.64 4.31
C ALA A 15 -5.91 -4.15 2.85
N THR A 16 -6.00 -2.83 2.63
CA THR A 16 -6.03 -2.23 1.29
C THR A 16 -4.69 -2.38 0.58
N ILE A 17 -3.58 -2.23 1.29
CA ILE A 17 -2.27 -2.57 0.75
C ILE A 17 -2.25 -4.05 0.35
N ALA A 18 -2.57 -4.97 1.27
CA ALA A 18 -2.56 -6.41 1.01
C ALA A 18 -3.44 -6.83 -0.18
N LEU A 19 -4.61 -6.23 -0.31
CA LEU A 19 -5.55 -6.51 -1.39
C LEU A 19 -5.03 -5.98 -2.74
N THR A 20 -4.54 -4.74 -2.75
CA THR A 20 -3.90 -4.14 -3.94
C THR A 20 -2.72 -5.00 -4.41
N ASN A 21 -1.93 -5.52 -3.47
CA ASN A 21 -0.80 -6.39 -3.77
C ASN A 21 -1.21 -7.69 -4.45
N ARG A 22 -2.26 -8.31 -3.92
CA ARG A 22 -2.82 -9.54 -4.46
C ARG A 22 -3.39 -9.33 -5.85
N LEU A 23 -4.03 -8.17 -6.09
CA LEU A 23 -4.58 -7.80 -7.40
C LEU A 23 -3.50 -7.51 -8.44
N LEU A 24 -2.41 -6.84 -8.04
CA LEU A 24 -1.33 -6.49 -8.95
C LEU A 24 -0.42 -7.67 -9.29
N GLY A 25 -0.30 -8.65 -8.39
CA GLY A 25 0.47 -9.87 -8.64
C GLY A 25 1.91 -9.58 -9.07
N GLU A 26 2.30 -10.10 -10.23
CA GLU A 26 3.64 -9.91 -10.81
C GLU A 26 3.85 -8.53 -11.47
N LYS A 27 2.76 -7.85 -11.87
CA LYS A 27 2.84 -6.50 -12.50
C LYS A 27 3.40 -5.44 -11.56
N LYS A 28 3.38 -5.72 -10.25
CA LYS A 28 4.00 -4.86 -9.25
C LYS A 28 5.50 -4.63 -9.50
N ASP A 29 6.20 -5.67 -9.97
CA ASP A 29 7.64 -5.64 -10.10
C ASP A 29 8.05 -4.90 -11.38
N GLU A 30 7.15 -4.84 -12.36
CA GLU A 30 7.27 -4.00 -13.55
C GLU A 30 6.99 -2.52 -13.25
N TRP A 31 5.98 -2.23 -12.42
CA TRP A 31 5.49 -0.86 -12.21
C TRP A 31 6.10 -0.14 -11.01
N PHE A 32 6.72 -0.86 -10.07
CA PHE A 32 7.33 -0.30 -8.88
C PHE A 32 8.76 -0.79 -8.68
N HIS A 33 9.61 0.09 -8.16
CA HIS A 33 10.90 -0.31 -7.60
C HIS A 33 10.69 -0.95 -6.22
N LEU A 34 11.57 -1.87 -5.85
CA LEU A 34 11.70 -2.32 -4.46
C LEU A 34 12.21 -1.15 -3.61
N ARG A 35 11.62 -0.92 -2.42
CA ARG A 35 12.12 0.10 -1.47
C ARG A 35 13.58 -0.17 -1.07
N TRP A 36 14.29 0.91 -0.77
CA TRP A 36 15.65 0.89 -0.20
C TRP A 36 15.78 -0.02 1.03
N ALA A 37 14.77 -0.06 1.91
CA ALA A 37 14.74 -0.94 3.08
C ALA A 37 14.77 -2.44 2.72
N SER A 38 14.11 -2.85 1.63
CA SER A 38 14.19 -4.24 1.15
C SER A 38 15.58 -4.59 0.61
N ARG A 39 16.28 -3.61 -0.01
CA ARG A 39 17.68 -3.77 -0.44
C ARG A 39 18.65 -3.84 0.75
N ALA A 40 18.40 -3.04 1.79
CA ALA A 40 19.22 -3.04 3.01
C ALA A 40 19.14 -4.38 3.78
N VAL A 41 18.02 -5.10 3.68
CA VAL A 41 17.81 -6.41 4.32
C VAL A 41 18.21 -7.58 3.38
N GLY A 42 18.88 -7.30 2.24
CA GLY A 42 19.38 -8.34 1.34
C GLY A 42 18.29 -9.15 0.62
N MET A 43 17.05 -8.66 0.59
CA MET A 43 15.98 -9.31 -0.16
C MET A 43 16.20 -9.11 -1.67
N THR A 44 16.73 -10.14 -2.33
CA THR A 44 16.93 -10.21 -3.78
C THR A 44 15.73 -10.76 -4.54
N ARG A 45 14.73 -11.30 -3.83
CA ARG A 45 13.46 -11.75 -4.41
C ARG A 45 12.35 -10.73 -4.14
N PRO A 46 11.44 -10.51 -5.10
CA PRO A 46 10.25 -9.69 -4.88
C PRO A 46 9.47 -10.31 -3.73
N SER A 47 9.50 -9.65 -2.57
CA SER A 47 8.99 -10.19 -1.32
C SER A 47 7.49 -10.48 -1.45
N GLN A 48 7.07 -11.64 -0.95
CA GLN A 48 5.64 -12.01 -0.80
C GLN A 48 4.88 -11.01 0.08
N SER A 49 5.59 -10.23 0.90
CA SER A 49 5.09 -9.03 1.55
C SER A 49 5.43 -7.80 0.71
N PHE A 50 4.41 -7.12 0.19
CA PHE A 50 4.61 -5.96 -0.69
C PHE A 50 4.92 -4.72 0.15
N ASN A 51 6.02 -4.06 -0.20
CA ASN A 51 6.35 -2.71 0.25
C ASN A 51 6.44 -1.85 -1.02
N PHE A 52 5.41 -1.05 -1.33
CA PHE A 52 5.46 -0.13 -2.47
C PHE A 52 6.72 0.75 -2.37
N GLY A 53 7.65 0.60 -3.30
CA GLY A 53 8.72 1.56 -3.53
C GLY A 53 8.31 2.62 -4.52
N THR A 54 9.27 3.33 -5.08
CA THR A 54 9.00 4.40 -6.03
C THR A 54 8.41 3.83 -7.32
N PRO A 55 7.35 4.45 -7.89
CA PRO A 55 6.81 4.02 -9.17
C PRO A 55 7.86 4.21 -10.28
N LYS A 56 7.95 3.22 -11.18
CA LYS A 56 8.86 3.22 -12.34
C LYS A 56 8.33 4.01 -13.53
N GLY A 57 7.01 4.19 -13.61
CA GLY A 57 6.33 4.83 -14.74
C GLY A 57 4.91 5.26 -14.40
N TRP A 58 4.18 5.77 -15.40
CA TRP A 58 2.85 6.35 -15.23
C TRP A 58 1.83 5.38 -14.64
N GLN A 59 1.88 4.10 -15.00
CA GLN A 59 0.98 3.07 -14.46
C GLN A 59 1.18 2.89 -12.95
N GLY A 60 2.44 2.80 -12.49
CA GLY A 60 2.78 2.73 -11.08
C GLY A 60 2.34 3.98 -10.33
N THR A 61 2.52 5.16 -10.94
CA THR A 61 2.06 6.42 -10.35
C THR A 61 0.54 6.47 -10.20
N LEU A 62 -0.22 6.04 -11.20
CA LEU A 62 -1.69 5.99 -11.13
C LEU A 62 -2.17 5.05 -10.03
N VAL A 63 -1.57 3.86 -9.93
CA VAL A 63 -1.87 2.89 -8.87
C VAL A 63 -1.54 3.47 -7.49
N MET A 64 -0.40 4.16 -7.34
CA MET A 64 -0.03 4.82 -6.10
C MET A 64 -1.04 5.92 -5.71
N ILE A 65 -1.45 6.75 -6.66
CA ILE A 65 -2.46 7.80 -6.43
C ILE A 65 -3.80 7.16 -6.03
N ALA A 66 -4.25 6.14 -6.76
CA ALA A 66 -5.49 5.42 -6.46
C ALA A 66 -5.46 4.80 -5.05
N MET A 67 -4.33 4.22 -4.66
CA MET A 67 -4.17 3.65 -3.31
C MET A 67 -4.19 4.73 -2.22
N LEU A 68 -3.54 5.87 -2.44
CA LEU A 68 -3.58 7.00 -1.50
C LEU A 68 -5.00 7.57 -1.36
N LEU A 69 -5.74 7.68 -2.47
CA LEU A 69 -7.13 8.10 -2.46
C LEU A 69 -8.02 7.09 -1.71
N ALA A 70 -7.83 5.79 -1.94
CA ALA A 70 -8.56 4.74 -1.22
C ALA A 70 -8.33 4.84 0.30
N MET A 71 -7.07 5.02 0.73
CA MET A 71 -6.75 5.23 2.15
C MET A 71 -7.38 6.50 2.72
N ALA A 72 -7.37 7.60 1.96
CA ALA A 72 -8.01 8.84 2.41
C ALA A 72 -9.53 8.66 2.60
N VAL A 73 -10.17 7.93 1.68
CA VAL A 73 -11.59 7.58 1.77
C VAL A 73 -11.87 6.68 2.98
N GLU A 74 -11.05 5.65 3.21
CA GLU A 74 -11.16 4.78 4.40
C GLU A 74 -11.07 5.57 5.70
N ILE A 75 -10.06 6.45 5.81
CA ILE A 75 -9.88 7.32 6.98
C ILE A 75 -11.11 8.22 7.16
N TYR A 76 -11.59 8.83 6.08
CA TYR A 76 -12.78 9.68 6.13
C TYR A 76 -14.02 8.91 6.63
N ILE A 77 -14.28 7.73 6.06
CA ILE A 77 -15.40 6.86 6.46
C ILE A 77 -15.29 6.51 7.95
N ILE A 78 -14.12 6.06 8.41
CA ILE A 78 -13.92 5.66 9.81
C ILE A 78 -14.02 6.85 10.76
N THR A 79 -13.59 8.04 10.35
CA THR A 79 -13.63 9.23 11.23
C THR A 79 -15.01 9.91 11.26
N ALA A 80 -15.76 9.86 10.15
CA ALA A 80 -17.06 10.48 10.02
C ALA A 80 -18.21 9.59 10.53
N LEU A 81 -18.11 8.26 10.40
CA LEU A 81 -19.21 7.34 10.68
C LEU A 81 -19.06 6.53 11.98
N LEU A 82 -17.84 6.38 12.49
CA LEU A 82 -17.53 5.74 13.77
C LEU A 82 -16.94 6.80 14.68
#